data_AF-A0A4R4JRD6-F1
#
_entry.id   AF-A0A4R4JRD6-F1
#
_cell.length_a   1.000
_cell.length_b   1.000
_cell.length_c   1.000
_cell.angle_alpha   90.00
_cell.angle_beta   90.00
_cell.angle_gamma   90.00
#
_symmetry.space_group_name_H-M   'P 1'
#
loop_
_entity.id
_entity.type
_entity.pdbx_description
1 polymer ?
#
loop_
_entity_poly.entity_id
_entity_poly.type
_entity_poly.pdbx_seq_one_letter_code
_entity_poly.pdbx_strand_id
1 'polypeptide(L)'
;MISEKINALGFIFDQQLDVKGRISISDLFPKSKSRCGLYLLSFSDDTFYIGQAIDTVRRFSQHQKHHKYIIKLWFQPLNREVLNISEKRIIELAETSGLLLTNKTFVSNIIGETDLDLIISSNEQYEWLENNRDISNESYNLFGTIDLKYKIKYRQNFEKFQHLNNYTELKEILSIYLSKCIPANKKTEMSFWSLSCFPSTNSGTWPRYFCLNINSMEVFVLGYEKKTKIPYCFMIISNRFNKDKNKISKLNKKYKSIIIEKSDYRAAGADQIRLHCTDLQDLKTLILSENEIISSIKEMNLRLMRKGGTIYSPFHCFDLANDVTHVKLKD
;
A
#
# COMPACT_ATOMS: atom_id res chain seq x y z
N MET A 1 -15.59 -25.24 6.23
CA MET A 1 -16.23 -25.39 4.91
C MET A 1 -16.58 -24.02 4.32
N ILE A 2 -16.75 -23.87 3.00
CA ILE A 2 -16.99 -22.54 2.38
C ILE A 2 -18.32 -21.90 2.82
N SER A 3 -19.31 -22.73 3.13
CA SER A 3 -20.60 -22.33 3.70
C SER A 3 -20.45 -21.61 5.04
N GLU A 4 -19.66 -22.15 5.95
CA GLU A 4 -19.37 -21.54 7.26
C GLU A 4 -18.68 -20.19 7.10
N LYS A 5 -17.74 -20.08 6.15
CA LYS A 5 -17.04 -18.83 5.87
C LYS A 5 -18.04 -17.76 5.38
N ILE A 6 -18.88 -18.10 4.41
CA ILE A 6 -19.89 -17.17 3.87
C ILE A 6 -20.90 -16.74 4.96
N ASN A 7 -21.35 -17.67 5.79
CA ASN A 7 -22.22 -17.38 6.93
C ASN A 7 -21.57 -16.43 7.94
N ALA A 8 -20.28 -16.62 8.23
CA ALA A 8 -19.53 -15.73 9.15
C ALA A 8 -19.41 -14.29 8.63
N LEU A 9 -19.53 -14.07 7.32
CA LEU A 9 -19.55 -12.74 6.70
C LEU A 9 -20.90 -12.02 6.87
N GLY A 10 -21.96 -12.72 7.29
CA GLY A 10 -23.31 -12.18 7.39
C GLY A 10 -24.17 -12.39 6.14
N PHE A 11 -23.65 -13.09 5.13
CA PHE A 11 -24.46 -13.61 4.03
C PHE A 11 -25.05 -14.97 4.43
N ILE A 12 -26.30 -15.25 4.05
CA ILE A 12 -26.87 -16.58 4.28
C ILE A 12 -26.46 -17.47 3.12
N PHE A 13 -25.62 -18.49 3.39
CA PHE A 13 -25.02 -19.33 2.36
C PHE A 13 -26.06 -19.87 1.40
N ASP A 14 -27.20 -20.38 1.90
CA ASP A 14 -28.29 -21.00 1.12
C ASP A 14 -29.19 -20.00 0.36
N GLN A 15 -28.96 -18.69 0.51
CA GLN A 15 -29.65 -17.64 -0.24
C GLN A 15 -28.86 -17.17 -1.47
N GLN A 16 -27.94 -17.99 -1.96
CA GLN A 16 -27.24 -17.71 -3.22
C GLN A 16 -28.21 -17.61 -4.38
N LEU A 17 -28.02 -16.61 -5.22
CA LEU A 17 -28.68 -16.47 -6.50
C LEU A 17 -27.74 -17.00 -7.58
N ASP A 18 -28.19 -17.99 -8.35
CA ASP A 18 -27.50 -18.38 -9.58
C ASP A 18 -27.67 -17.26 -10.60
N VAL A 19 -26.56 -16.67 -11.02
CA VAL A 19 -26.51 -15.55 -11.98
C VAL A 19 -25.65 -15.89 -13.18
N LYS A 20 -25.26 -17.16 -13.35
CA LYS A 20 -24.42 -17.62 -14.45
C LYS A 20 -25.06 -17.27 -15.79
N GLY A 21 -24.30 -16.62 -16.66
CA GLY A 21 -24.76 -16.20 -17.98
C GLY A 21 -25.74 -15.03 -18.02
N ARG A 22 -26.12 -14.44 -16.88
CA ARG A 22 -27.04 -13.29 -16.85
C ARG A 22 -26.32 -11.98 -17.15
N ILE A 23 -26.90 -11.16 -18.03
CA ILE A 23 -26.41 -9.78 -18.33
C ILE A 23 -26.94 -8.76 -17.31
N SER A 24 -28.10 -9.03 -16.72
CA SER A 24 -28.78 -8.22 -15.71
C SER A 24 -29.43 -9.15 -14.67
N ILE A 25 -29.69 -8.59 -13.49
CA ILE A 25 -30.40 -9.26 -12.38
C ILE A 25 -31.64 -8.44 -11.94
N SER A 26 -32.18 -7.62 -12.84
CA SER A 26 -33.31 -6.73 -12.56
C SER A 26 -34.59 -7.45 -12.17
N ASP A 27 -34.77 -8.68 -12.66
CA ASP A 27 -35.86 -9.60 -12.34
C ASP A 27 -35.76 -10.11 -10.89
N LEU A 28 -34.55 -10.36 -10.40
CA LEU A 28 -34.30 -10.79 -9.02
C LEU A 28 -34.47 -9.67 -8.00
N PHE A 29 -34.16 -8.44 -8.42
CA PHE A 29 -34.23 -7.23 -7.61
C PHE A 29 -35.20 -6.21 -8.23
N PRO A 30 -36.52 -6.46 -8.20
CA PRO A 30 -37.51 -5.49 -8.70
C PRO A 30 -37.43 -4.18 -7.93
N LYS A 31 -37.92 -3.08 -8.51
CA LYS A 31 -37.89 -1.74 -7.89
C LYS A 31 -38.60 -1.66 -6.53
N SER A 32 -39.51 -2.60 -6.24
CA SER A 32 -40.21 -2.74 -4.96
C SER A 32 -39.35 -3.30 -3.84
N LYS A 33 -38.16 -3.85 -4.12
CA LYS A 33 -37.20 -4.33 -3.12
C LYS A 33 -36.01 -3.38 -2.99
N SER A 34 -35.38 -3.37 -1.82
CA SER A 34 -34.13 -2.63 -1.64
C SER A 34 -33.05 -3.17 -2.57
N ARG A 35 -32.39 -2.26 -3.29
CA ARG A 35 -31.21 -2.54 -4.12
C ARG A 35 -29.91 -2.03 -3.51
N CYS A 36 -30.03 -1.33 -2.37
CA CYS A 36 -28.93 -0.73 -1.63
C CYS A 36 -28.41 -1.73 -0.60
N GLY A 37 -27.12 -2.06 -0.63
CA GLY A 37 -26.56 -3.09 0.22
C GLY A 37 -25.16 -3.55 -0.15
N LEU A 38 -24.76 -4.67 0.44
CA LEU A 38 -23.53 -5.40 0.12
C LEU A 38 -23.85 -6.61 -0.73
N TYR A 39 -22.92 -6.99 -1.59
CA TYR A 39 -23.00 -8.21 -2.37
C TYR A 39 -21.68 -8.97 -2.31
N LEU A 40 -21.78 -10.29 -2.40
CA LEU A 40 -20.68 -11.22 -2.60
C LEU A 40 -20.91 -11.91 -3.94
N LEU A 41 -19.90 -11.89 -4.81
CA LEU A 41 -19.90 -12.61 -6.08
C LEU A 41 -18.96 -13.80 -5.94
N SER A 42 -19.29 -14.93 -6.57
CA SER A 42 -18.32 -16.00 -6.84
C SER A 42 -18.08 -16.13 -8.33
N PHE A 43 -16.85 -16.49 -8.69
CA PHE A 43 -16.42 -16.72 -10.06
C PHE A 43 -16.16 -18.20 -10.33
N SER A 44 -15.80 -18.55 -11.56
CA SER A 44 -15.53 -19.92 -12.00
C SER A 44 -14.20 -20.51 -11.53
N ASP A 45 -13.30 -19.66 -11.03
CA ASP A 45 -11.97 -20.00 -10.54
C ASP A 45 -11.92 -20.12 -9.01
N ASP A 46 -13.08 -20.34 -8.37
CA ASP A 46 -13.25 -20.40 -6.91
C ASP A 46 -12.83 -19.14 -6.15
N THR A 47 -12.69 -18.00 -6.84
CA THR A 47 -12.47 -16.69 -6.22
C THR A 47 -13.79 -15.95 -5.96
N PHE A 48 -13.71 -14.91 -5.12
CA PHE A 48 -14.85 -14.13 -4.67
C PHE A 48 -14.60 -12.63 -4.81
N TYR A 49 -15.67 -11.84 -4.94
CA TYR A 49 -15.62 -10.38 -4.88
C TYR A 49 -16.66 -9.88 -3.89
N ILE A 50 -16.28 -8.97 -3.00
CA ILE A 50 -17.21 -8.34 -2.06
C ILE A 50 -17.34 -6.88 -2.43
N GLY A 51 -18.54 -6.34 -2.49
CA GLY A 51 -18.69 -4.91 -2.73
C GLY A 51 -19.98 -4.32 -2.22
N GLN A 52 -20.04 -3.01 -2.20
CA GLN A 52 -21.25 -2.25 -1.91
C GLN A 52 -21.90 -1.68 -3.17
N ALA A 53 -23.21 -1.47 -3.11
CA ALA A 53 -23.97 -0.78 -4.15
C ALA A 53 -25.13 0.02 -3.55
N ILE A 54 -25.38 1.21 -4.12
CA ILE A 54 -26.67 1.90 -3.93
C ILE A 54 -27.74 1.25 -4.81
N ASP A 55 -27.36 0.78 -6.00
CA ASP A 55 -28.19 -0.05 -6.88
C ASP A 55 -27.38 -1.26 -7.35
N THR A 56 -27.67 -2.41 -6.77
CA THR A 56 -27.01 -3.69 -7.05
C THR A 56 -27.23 -4.19 -8.48
N VAL A 57 -28.37 -3.88 -9.11
CA VAL A 57 -28.63 -4.27 -10.50
C VAL A 57 -27.66 -3.53 -11.42
N ARG A 58 -27.54 -2.21 -11.24
CA ARG A 58 -26.60 -1.40 -12.02
C ARG A 58 -25.16 -1.84 -11.77
N ARG A 59 -24.79 -2.13 -10.53
CA ARG A 59 -23.43 -2.54 -10.15
C ARG A 59 -23.08 -3.92 -10.72
N PHE A 60 -24.01 -4.87 -10.70
CA PHE A 60 -23.84 -6.19 -11.32
C PHE A 60 -23.58 -6.09 -12.83
N SER A 61 -24.39 -5.31 -13.56
CA SER A 61 -24.17 -5.11 -15.00
C SER A 61 -22.85 -4.40 -15.31
N GLN A 62 -22.33 -3.56 -14.40
CA GLN A 62 -20.97 -2.99 -14.55
C GLN A 62 -19.89 -4.06 -14.37
N HIS A 63 -20.04 -4.94 -13.38
CA HIS A 63 -19.10 -6.04 -13.15
C HIS A 63 -19.08 -7.03 -14.30
N GLN A 64 -20.23 -7.41 -14.86
CA GLN A 64 -20.28 -8.30 -16.03
C GLN A 64 -19.52 -7.78 -17.26
N LYS A 65 -19.35 -6.46 -17.39
CA LYS A 65 -18.57 -5.88 -18.50
C LYS A 65 -17.07 -6.10 -18.35
N HIS A 66 -16.57 -6.18 -17.11
CA HIS A 66 -15.14 -6.24 -16.79
C HIS A 66 -14.70 -7.62 -16.33
N HIS A 67 -15.61 -8.40 -15.75
CA HIS A 67 -15.38 -9.74 -15.23
C HIS A 67 -16.27 -10.71 -16.00
N LYS A 68 -15.65 -11.56 -16.83
CA LYS A 68 -16.38 -12.65 -17.48
C LYS A 68 -16.54 -13.77 -16.44
N TYR A 69 -17.74 -14.35 -16.33
CA TYR A 69 -18.06 -15.54 -15.54
C TYR A 69 -18.38 -15.35 -14.04
N ILE A 70 -19.25 -14.41 -13.70
CA ILE A 70 -19.93 -14.43 -12.38
C ILE A 70 -20.91 -15.62 -12.33
N ILE A 71 -20.76 -16.50 -11.34
CA ILE A 71 -21.60 -17.70 -11.17
C ILE A 71 -22.70 -17.47 -10.15
N LYS A 72 -22.34 -16.99 -8.95
CA LYS A 72 -23.29 -16.79 -7.85
C LYS A 72 -23.22 -15.39 -7.30
N LEU A 73 -24.35 -14.93 -6.77
CA LEU A 73 -24.48 -13.67 -6.06
C LEU A 73 -25.20 -13.88 -4.73
N TRP A 74 -24.62 -13.39 -3.64
CA TRP A 74 -25.32 -13.16 -2.38
C TRP A 74 -25.51 -11.67 -2.20
N PHE A 75 -26.63 -11.28 -1.58
CA PHE A 75 -26.94 -9.88 -1.34
C PHE A 75 -27.50 -9.67 0.05
N GLN A 76 -26.99 -8.64 0.72
CA GLN A 76 -27.46 -8.19 2.02
C GLN A 76 -27.90 -6.73 1.92
N PRO A 77 -29.21 -6.43 2.04
CA PRO A 77 -29.69 -5.06 2.00
C PRO A 77 -29.19 -4.28 3.23
N LEU A 78 -28.66 -3.07 3.01
CA LEU A 78 -28.18 -2.17 4.07
C LEU A 78 -28.50 -0.72 3.74
N ASN A 79 -28.61 0.10 4.80
CA ASN A 79 -28.74 1.54 4.66
C ASN A 79 -27.45 2.16 4.11
N ARG A 80 -27.59 3.19 3.28
CA ARG A 80 -26.47 3.86 2.60
C ARG A 80 -25.39 4.35 3.55
N GLU A 81 -25.79 4.83 4.72
CA GLU A 81 -24.90 5.42 5.74
C GLU A 81 -23.90 4.43 6.32
N VAL A 82 -24.26 3.15 6.38
CA VAL A 82 -23.43 2.10 7.00
C VAL A 82 -22.65 1.26 5.99
N LEU A 83 -22.83 1.51 4.69
CA LEU A 83 -22.23 0.69 3.62
C LEU A 83 -20.71 0.63 3.74
N ASN A 84 -20.04 1.79 3.85
CA ASN A 84 -18.57 1.84 3.89
C ASN A 84 -17.98 1.08 5.09
N ILE A 85 -18.59 1.24 6.27
CA ILE A 85 -18.12 0.60 7.50
C ILE A 85 -18.37 -0.92 7.42
N SER A 86 -19.52 -1.31 6.87
CA SER A 86 -19.91 -2.72 6.75
C SER A 86 -19.11 -3.46 5.68
N GLU A 87 -18.86 -2.84 4.52
CA GLU A 87 -18.01 -3.37 3.45
C GLU A 87 -16.60 -3.65 3.97
N LYS A 88 -16.01 -2.66 4.65
CA LYS A 88 -14.69 -2.79 5.28
C LYS A 88 -14.64 -3.95 6.28
N ARG A 89 -15.58 -4.01 7.22
CA ARG A 89 -15.66 -5.07 8.23
C ARG A 89 -15.75 -6.47 7.60
N ILE A 90 -16.56 -6.62 6.56
CA ILE A 90 -16.77 -7.91 5.92
C ILE A 90 -15.53 -8.33 5.10
N ILE A 91 -14.86 -7.40 4.43
CA ILE A 91 -13.60 -7.70 3.74
C ILE A 91 -12.54 -8.19 4.74
N GLU A 92 -12.39 -7.52 5.89
CA GLU A 92 -11.45 -7.93 6.95
C GLU A 92 -11.75 -9.36 7.48
N LEU A 93 -13.03 -9.68 7.69
CA LEU A 93 -13.47 -11.00 8.12
C LEU A 93 -13.24 -12.07 7.03
N ALA A 94 -13.44 -11.72 5.76
CA ALA A 94 -13.21 -12.61 4.63
C ALA A 94 -11.73 -12.93 4.45
N GLU A 95 -10.85 -11.94 4.62
CA GLU A 95 -9.40 -12.17 4.64
C GLU A 95 -8.98 -13.07 5.81
N THR A 96 -9.49 -12.81 7.01
CA THR A 96 -9.15 -13.59 8.21
C THR A 96 -9.67 -15.04 8.13
N SER A 97 -10.79 -15.27 7.46
CA SER A 97 -11.35 -16.60 7.22
C SER A 97 -10.71 -17.33 6.02
N GLY A 98 -9.76 -16.70 5.32
CA GLY A 98 -9.07 -17.26 4.17
C GLY A 98 -10.00 -17.46 2.95
N LEU A 99 -10.91 -16.52 2.70
CA LEU A 99 -11.62 -16.41 1.43
C LEU A 99 -10.71 -15.74 0.39
N LEU A 100 -10.65 -16.29 -0.83
CA LEU A 100 -9.84 -15.71 -1.91
C LEU A 100 -10.59 -14.55 -2.58
N LEU A 101 -10.27 -13.31 -2.20
CA LEU A 101 -10.94 -12.10 -2.71
C LEU A 101 -10.22 -11.44 -3.89
N THR A 102 -10.97 -10.92 -4.88
CA THR A 102 -10.46 -10.22 -6.08
C THR A 102 -10.63 -8.69 -6.05
N ASN A 103 -11.08 -8.12 -4.93
CA ASN A 103 -11.26 -6.68 -4.78
C ASN A 103 -9.96 -5.91 -5.14
N LYS A 104 -10.04 -4.75 -5.81
CA LYS A 104 -8.85 -3.94 -6.14
C LYS A 104 -8.59 -2.78 -5.16
N THR A 105 -9.64 -2.22 -4.56
CA THR A 105 -9.55 -0.92 -3.85
C THR A 105 -9.50 -1.05 -2.32
N PHE A 106 -10.11 -2.07 -1.72
CA PHE A 106 -10.32 -2.15 -0.25
C PHE A 106 -9.73 -3.38 0.44
N VAL A 107 -9.20 -4.34 -0.30
CA VAL A 107 -8.50 -5.49 0.30
C VAL A 107 -7.08 -5.13 0.70
N SER A 108 -6.66 -5.78 1.77
CA SER A 108 -5.30 -5.79 2.29
C SER A 108 -4.40 -6.65 1.40
N ASN A 109 -4.94 -7.61 0.64
CA ASN A 109 -4.17 -8.38 -0.34
C ASN A 109 -4.90 -8.40 -1.68
N ILE A 110 -4.25 -7.92 -2.74
CA ILE A 110 -4.74 -8.10 -4.11
C ILE A 110 -4.42 -9.53 -4.54
N ILE A 111 -5.42 -10.29 -4.96
CA ILE A 111 -5.26 -11.63 -5.52
C ILE A 111 -5.47 -11.55 -7.03
N GLY A 112 -4.54 -12.13 -7.79
CA GLY A 112 -4.50 -12.09 -9.26
C GLY A 112 -3.31 -11.31 -9.82
N GLU A 113 -3.17 -11.35 -11.15
CA GLU A 113 -2.16 -10.59 -11.90
C GLU A 113 -2.37 -9.08 -11.72
N THR A 114 -1.26 -8.37 -11.52
CA THR A 114 -1.16 -6.93 -11.34
C THR A 114 -0.11 -6.39 -12.32
N ASP A 115 -0.14 -5.07 -12.60
CA ASP A 115 0.88 -4.45 -13.45
C ASP A 115 2.30 -4.66 -12.90
N LEU A 116 2.42 -4.88 -11.57
CA LEU A 116 3.70 -5.18 -10.93
C LEU A 116 4.26 -6.54 -11.38
N ASP A 117 3.39 -7.50 -11.67
CA ASP A 117 3.77 -8.85 -12.12
C ASP A 117 4.46 -8.83 -13.51
N LEU A 118 4.30 -7.75 -14.28
CA LEU A 118 5.01 -7.52 -15.54
C LEU A 118 6.48 -7.13 -15.33
N ILE A 119 6.85 -6.66 -14.13
CA ILE A 119 8.22 -6.21 -13.79
C ILE A 119 8.90 -7.20 -12.84
N ILE A 120 8.17 -7.68 -11.84
CA ILE A 120 8.62 -8.66 -10.86
C ILE A 120 7.55 -9.75 -10.71
N SER A 121 7.87 -10.99 -11.02
CA SER A 121 6.91 -12.09 -10.97
C SER A 121 6.35 -12.30 -9.55
N SER A 122 5.17 -12.89 -9.42
CA SER A 122 4.59 -13.15 -8.10
C SER A 122 5.46 -14.06 -7.22
N ASN A 123 6.25 -14.95 -7.84
CA ASN A 123 7.24 -15.77 -7.12
C ASN A 123 8.41 -14.94 -6.60
N GLU A 124 8.96 -14.02 -7.41
CA GLU A 124 10.01 -13.09 -6.95
C GLU A 124 9.50 -12.18 -5.83
N GLN A 125 8.25 -11.70 -5.91
CA GLN A 125 7.62 -10.93 -4.84
C GLN A 125 7.52 -11.73 -3.54
N TYR A 126 7.12 -13.02 -3.62
CA TYR A 126 7.05 -13.92 -2.46
C TYR A 126 8.43 -14.18 -1.86
N GLU A 127 9.41 -14.59 -2.67
CA GLU A 127 10.79 -14.86 -2.23
C GLU A 127 11.43 -13.62 -1.62
N TRP A 128 11.19 -12.44 -2.19
CA TRP A 128 11.65 -11.19 -1.62
C TRP A 128 11.00 -10.92 -0.27
N LEU A 129 9.67 -11.04 -0.16
CA LEU A 129 8.94 -10.73 1.07
C LEU A 129 9.28 -11.69 2.21
N GLU A 130 9.12 -13.00 1.97
CA GLU A 130 9.18 -14.06 2.99
C GLU A 130 10.60 -14.58 3.24
N ASN A 131 11.42 -14.69 2.19
CA ASN A 131 12.77 -15.28 2.28
C ASN A 131 13.89 -14.24 2.24
N ASN A 132 13.57 -12.94 2.21
CA ASN A 132 14.53 -11.84 2.05
C ASN A 132 15.47 -12.01 0.84
N ARG A 133 15.00 -12.66 -0.23
CA ARG A 133 15.79 -12.84 -1.44
C ARG A 133 15.77 -11.57 -2.28
N ASP A 134 16.94 -10.98 -2.50
CA ASP A 134 17.05 -9.79 -3.33
C ASP A 134 16.64 -10.07 -4.78
N ILE A 135 15.90 -9.13 -5.35
CA ILE A 135 15.52 -9.14 -6.76
C ILE A 135 16.53 -8.29 -7.52
N SER A 136 17.18 -8.89 -8.51
CA SER A 136 18.22 -8.21 -9.29
C SER A 136 17.70 -6.95 -9.96
N ASN A 137 18.42 -5.84 -9.77
CA ASN A 137 18.25 -4.56 -10.47
C ASN A 137 19.18 -4.43 -11.68
N GLU A 138 19.88 -5.50 -12.06
CA GLU A 138 20.91 -5.46 -13.10
C GLU A 138 20.36 -4.91 -14.42
N SER A 139 21.22 -4.14 -15.09
CA SER A 139 20.97 -3.54 -16.42
C SER A 139 19.90 -2.45 -16.48
N TYR A 140 19.21 -2.12 -15.37
CA TYR A 140 18.22 -1.03 -15.36
C TYR A 140 18.84 0.30 -14.92
N ASN A 141 18.78 1.30 -15.80
CA ASN A 141 19.29 2.65 -15.57
C ASN A 141 18.32 3.70 -16.11
N LEU A 142 17.23 3.94 -15.37
CA LEU A 142 16.23 4.94 -15.74
C LEU A 142 16.85 6.34 -15.86
N PHE A 143 17.74 6.70 -14.92
CA PHE A 143 18.43 7.98 -14.95
C PHE A 143 19.20 8.19 -16.26
N GLY A 144 19.86 7.16 -16.78
CA GLY A 144 20.58 7.23 -18.05
C GLY A 144 19.68 7.44 -19.27
N THR A 145 18.45 6.93 -19.24
CA THR A 145 17.55 6.88 -20.41
C THR A 145 16.53 8.00 -20.49
N ILE A 146 16.19 8.66 -19.36
CA ILE A 146 15.18 9.72 -19.36
C ILE A 146 15.68 11.05 -19.95
N ASP A 147 14.76 11.81 -20.56
CA ASP A 147 15.04 13.14 -21.10
C ASP A 147 15.63 14.09 -20.06
N LEU A 148 16.56 14.94 -20.51
CA LEU A 148 17.23 15.93 -19.68
C LEU A 148 16.25 16.88 -18.95
N LYS A 149 15.11 17.22 -19.56
CA LYS A 149 14.09 18.10 -18.96
C LYS A 149 13.55 17.55 -17.63
N TYR A 150 13.44 16.23 -17.49
CA TYR A 150 12.95 15.60 -16.27
C TYR A 150 14.02 15.61 -15.17
N LYS A 151 15.31 15.49 -15.53
CA LYS A 151 16.45 15.62 -14.61
C LYS A 151 16.53 17.03 -14.02
N ILE A 152 16.46 18.05 -14.89
CA ILE A 152 16.66 19.45 -14.49
C ILE A 152 15.55 19.95 -13.54
N LYS A 153 14.32 19.42 -13.66
CA LYS A 153 13.14 19.92 -12.95
C LYS A 153 13.35 20.11 -11.43
N TYR A 154 14.05 19.20 -10.78
CA TYR A 154 14.29 19.23 -9.33
C TYR A 154 15.77 19.35 -8.95
N ARG A 155 16.65 19.63 -9.92
CA ARG A 155 18.10 19.67 -9.70
C ARG A 155 18.51 20.66 -8.60
N GLN A 156 17.94 21.86 -8.61
CA GLN A 156 18.24 22.86 -7.57
C GLN A 156 17.82 22.42 -6.17
N ASN A 157 16.76 21.61 -6.03
CA ASN A 157 16.38 21.04 -4.74
C ASN A 157 17.39 19.99 -4.31
N PHE A 158 17.84 19.14 -5.24
CA PHE A 158 18.86 18.14 -4.94
C PHE A 158 20.21 18.79 -4.59
N GLU A 159 20.64 19.82 -5.32
CA GLU A 159 21.84 20.59 -4.97
C GLU A 159 21.74 21.14 -3.55
N LYS A 160 20.61 21.76 -3.17
CA LYS A 160 20.38 22.20 -1.78
C LYS A 160 20.46 21.04 -0.77
N PHE A 161 20.02 19.84 -1.16
CA PHE A 161 20.04 18.66 -0.29
C PHE A 161 21.46 18.17 -0.05
N GLN A 162 22.31 18.21 -1.09
CA GLN A 162 23.72 17.85 -0.99
C GLN A 162 24.52 18.78 -0.08
N HIS A 163 24.08 20.04 0.08
CA HIS A 163 24.74 21.03 0.95
C HIS A 163 24.29 20.96 2.42
N LEU A 164 23.43 20.01 2.79
CA LEU A 164 23.03 19.82 4.18
C LEU A 164 24.18 19.23 5.01
N ASN A 165 24.38 19.73 6.23
CA ASN A 165 25.41 19.19 7.15
C ASN A 165 25.22 17.69 7.46
N ASN A 166 23.98 17.21 7.43
CA ASN A 166 23.60 15.82 7.66
C ASN A 166 23.31 15.04 6.35
N TYR A 167 23.73 15.55 5.19
CA TYR A 167 23.47 14.92 3.89
C TYR A 167 23.87 13.44 3.85
N THR A 168 25.06 13.09 4.33
CA THR A 168 25.57 11.71 4.33
C THR A 168 24.66 10.76 5.11
N GLU A 169 24.21 11.18 6.30
CA GLU A 169 23.33 10.39 7.16
C GLU A 169 21.93 10.23 6.52
N LEU A 170 21.37 11.31 5.98
CA LEU A 170 20.08 11.29 5.29
C LEU A 170 20.11 10.38 4.05
N LYS A 171 21.18 10.48 3.25
CA LYS A 171 21.43 9.64 2.08
C LYS A 171 21.51 8.17 2.50
N GLU A 172 22.26 7.85 3.54
CA GLU A 172 22.44 6.48 4.01
C GLU A 172 21.12 5.87 4.51
N ILE A 173 20.37 6.60 5.33
CA ILE A 173 19.05 6.17 5.83
C ILE A 173 18.11 5.86 4.65
N LEU A 174 18.03 6.76 3.67
CA LEU A 174 17.16 6.58 2.51
C LEU A 174 17.63 5.43 1.62
N SER A 175 18.93 5.24 1.45
CA SER A 175 19.52 4.12 0.69
C SER A 175 19.20 2.78 1.36
N ILE A 176 19.36 2.69 2.68
CA ILE A 176 19.00 1.49 3.46
C ILE A 176 17.52 1.20 3.33
N TYR A 177 16.65 2.20 3.48
CA TYR A 177 15.21 2.01 3.31
C TYR A 177 14.88 1.48 1.92
N LEU A 178 15.36 2.13 0.85
CA LEU A 178 15.04 1.71 -0.52
C LEU A 178 15.55 0.31 -0.85
N SER A 179 16.72 -0.08 -0.33
CA SER A 179 17.26 -1.42 -0.56
C SER A 179 16.46 -2.50 0.18
N LYS A 180 16.12 -2.28 1.45
CA LYS A 180 15.46 -3.29 2.30
C LYS A 180 13.95 -3.35 2.09
N CYS A 181 13.32 -2.21 1.77
CA CYS A 181 11.87 -2.05 1.88
C CYS A 181 11.15 -1.91 0.53
N ILE A 182 11.86 -1.83 -0.59
CA ILE A 182 11.27 -1.71 -1.94
C ILE A 182 11.80 -2.82 -2.85
N PRO A 183 10.93 -3.69 -3.38
CA PRO A 183 11.35 -4.77 -4.26
C PRO A 183 11.84 -4.21 -5.60
N ALA A 184 12.97 -4.74 -6.09
CA ALA A 184 13.60 -4.34 -7.36
C ALA A 184 13.58 -2.81 -7.55
N ASN A 185 14.08 -2.08 -6.54
CA ASN A 185 13.87 -0.64 -6.40
C ASN A 185 14.18 0.18 -7.66
N LYS A 186 15.20 -0.17 -8.46
CA LYS A 186 15.50 0.51 -9.73
C LYS A 186 14.45 0.19 -10.80
N LYS A 187 14.12 -1.09 -11.00
CA LYS A 187 13.15 -1.53 -12.02
C LYS A 187 11.75 -0.95 -11.81
N THR A 188 11.39 -0.69 -10.55
CA THR A 188 10.06 -0.21 -10.16
C THR A 188 9.99 1.32 -10.00
N GLU A 189 11.11 2.02 -10.19
CA GLU A 189 11.23 3.48 -10.08
C GLU A 189 10.27 4.22 -11.02
N MET A 190 9.69 5.31 -10.52
CA MET A 190 8.72 6.19 -11.18
C MET A 190 7.36 5.53 -11.51
N SER A 191 7.34 4.24 -11.81
CA SER A 191 6.13 3.48 -12.14
C SER A 191 5.33 3.14 -10.88
N PHE A 192 5.99 2.62 -9.85
CA PHE A 192 5.32 2.16 -8.62
C PHE A 192 5.65 2.99 -7.40
N TRP A 193 6.78 3.69 -7.40
CA TRP A 193 7.17 4.60 -6.33
C TRP A 193 7.76 5.91 -6.88
N SER A 194 7.62 6.98 -6.10
CA SER A 194 8.15 8.30 -6.43
C SER A 194 8.83 8.95 -5.25
N LEU A 195 9.97 9.60 -5.48
CA LEU A 195 10.77 10.24 -4.45
C LEU A 195 10.89 11.74 -4.74
N SER A 196 10.30 12.55 -3.87
CA SER A 196 10.35 14.00 -3.97
C SER A 196 11.50 14.55 -3.12
N CYS A 197 12.26 15.53 -3.65
CA CYS A 197 13.32 16.25 -2.93
C CYS A 197 12.87 17.67 -2.58
N PHE A 198 12.93 18.04 -1.30
CA PHE A 198 12.38 19.28 -0.73
C PHE A 198 10.96 19.62 -1.23
N PRO A 199 9.97 18.74 -1.04
CA PRO A 199 8.60 19.07 -1.39
C PRO A 199 8.09 20.26 -0.55
N SER A 200 7.25 21.10 -1.15
CA SER A 200 6.73 22.32 -0.51
C SER A 200 5.61 22.06 0.52
N THR A 201 5.06 20.84 0.55
CA THR A 201 4.05 20.39 1.51
C THR A 201 4.52 20.65 2.94
N ASN A 202 3.72 21.39 3.72
CA ASN A 202 4.01 21.76 5.10
C ASN A 202 5.31 22.55 5.33
N SER A 203 5.90 23.17 4.30
CA SER A 203 7.15 23.95 4.39
C SER A 203 7.10 25.14 5.37
N GLY A 204 5.91 25.57 5.78
CA GLY A 204 5.70 26.59 6.81
C GLY A 204 5.99 26.10 8.24
N THR A 205 5.80 24.80 8.51
CA THR A 205 5.81 24.23 9.87
C THR A 205 6.73 23.02 9.99
N TRP A 206 6.63 22.09 9.05
CA TRP A 206 7.39 20.85 8.99
C TRP A 206 8.06 20.68 7.61
N PRO A 207 9.07 21.52 7.27
CA PRO A 207 9.85 21.34 6.05
C PRO A 207 10.37 19.90 5.93
N ARG A 208 10.28 19.36 4.72
CA ARG A 208 10.68 17.99 4.42
C ARG A 208 11.96 18.02 3.62
N TYR A 209 12.90 17.15 3.96
CA TYR A 209 14.07 16.89 3.12
C TYR A 209 13.68 16.03 1.92
N PHE A 210 12.91 14.96 2.16
CA PHE A 210 12.37 14.11 1.11
C PHE A 210 11.01 13.49 1.49
N CYS A 211 10.32 12.98 0.48
CA CYS A 211 9.08 12.20 0.65
C CYS A 211 9.07 11.06 -0.38
N LEU A 212 9.07 9.82 0.11
CA LEU A 212 8.86 8.63 -0.68
C LEU A 212 7.38 8.28 -0.71
N ASN A 213 6.87 8.06 -1.91
CA ASN A 213 5.48 7.76 -2.19
C ASN A 213 5.37 6.42 -2.91
N ILE A 214 4.34 5.65 -2.58
CA ILE A 214 3.97 4.43 -3.31
C ILE A 214 2.46 4.49 -3.56
N ASN A 215 2.04 4.17 -4.78
CA ASN A 215 0.65 4.40 -5.21
C ASN A 215 0.25 5.88 -4.92
N SER A 216 -0.73 6.09 -4.04
CA SER A 216 -1.28 7.38 -3.61
C SER A 216 -0.93 7.73 -2.16
N MET A 217 0.12 7.12 -1.60
CA MET A 217 0.49 7.27 -0.19
C MET A 217 1.93 7.74 0.03
N GLU A 218 2.11 8.70 0.94
CA GLU A 218 3.42 9.02 1.54
C GLU A 218 3.79 7.90 2.52
N VAL A 219 4.79 7.07 2.18
CA VAL A 219 5.16 5.90 2.99
C VAL A 219 6.39 6.14 3.86
N PHE A 220 7.25 7.08 3.48
CA PHE A 220 8.41 7.47 4.26
C PHE A 220 8.72 8.95 4.01
N VAL A 221 8.65 9.75 5.07
CA VAL A 221 8.92 11.18 5.04
C VAL A 221 9.93 11.51 6.12
N LEU A 222 10.93 12.31 5.76
CA LEU A 222 11.94 12.81 6.68
C LEU A 222 12.11 14.30 6.46
N GLY A 223 12.06 15.06 7.55
CA GLY A 223 12.10 16.51 7.61
C GLY A 223 12.52 16.99 8.98
N TYR A 224 12.11 18.20 9.33
CA TYR A 224 12.36 18.79 10.64
C TYR A 224 11.25 19.77 11.01
N GLU A 225 11.08 20.02 12.30
CA GLU A 225 10.23 21.12 12.75
C GLU A 225 10.93 22.45 12.50
N LYS A 226 10.26 23.39 11.82
CA LYS A 226 10.89 24.67 11.44
C LYS A 226 11.36 25.50 12.63
N LYS A 227 10.64 25.43 13.76
CA LYS A 227 10.89 26.22 14.98
C LYS A 227 12.08 25.69 15.77
N THR A 228 12.05 24.40 16.13
CA THR A 228 13.06 23.77 17.00
C THR A 228 14.23 23.20 16.23
N LYS A 229 14.10 23.00 14.91
CA LYS A 229 15.04 22.27 14.04
C LYS A 229 15.21 20.80 14.41
N ILE A 230 14.34 20.26 15.27
CA ILE A 230 14.35 18.85 15.63
C ILE A 230 13.92 18.02 14.41
N PRO A 231 14.63 16.93 14.09
CA PRO A 231 14.23 16.01 13.03
C PRO A 231 12.82 15.46 13.25
N TYR A 232 12.11 15.27 12.15
CA TYR A 232 10.80 14.62 12.14
C TYR A 232 10.78 13.59 11.02
N CYS A 233 10.48 12.36 11.40
CA CYS A 233 10.30 11.26 10.47
C CYS A 233 8.94 10.60 10.72
N PHE A 234 8.31 10.15 9.63
CA PHE A 234 7.33 9.08 9.75
C PHE A 234 7.49 8.01 8.67
N MET A 235 7.19 6.76 9.04
CA MET A 235 7.08 5.62 8.14
C MET A 235 5.72 4.94 8.33
N ILE A 236 5.20 4.35 7.24
CA ILE A 236 3.97 3.56 7.29
C ILE A 236 4.33 2.07 7.38
N ILE A 237 3.74 1.38 8.35
CA ILE A 237 3.92 -0.07 8.57
C ILE A 237 2.57 -0.80 8.60
N SER A 238 2.59 -2.09 8.27
CA SER A 238 1.41 -2.97 8.33
C SER A 238 0.81 -3.03 9.74
N ASN A 239 -0.51 -2.96 9.84
CA ASN A 239 -1.22 -3.09 11.14
C ASN A 239 -1.10 -4.49 11.75
N ARG A 240 -0.56 -5.49 11.02
CA ARG A 240 -0.17 -6.77 11.59
C ARG A 240 0.81 -6.60 12.76
N PHE A 241 1.70 -5.61 12.68
CA PHE A 241 2.63 -5.28 13.76
C PHE A 241 1.90 -4.90 15.06
N ASN A 242 0.72 -4.29 14.98
CA ASN A 242 -0.05 -3.83 16.13
C ASN A 242 -0.72 -4.96 16.93
N LYS A 243 -0.83 -6.16 16.35
CA LYS A 243 -1.53 -7.28 16.98
C LYS A 243 -0.79 -7.79 18.21
N ASP A 244 0.52 -7.54 18.32
CA ASP A 244 1.33 -7.93 19.46
C ASP A 244 1.76 -6.72 20.30
N LYS A 245 1.00 -6.48 21.37
CA LYS A 245 1.27 -5.38 22.32
C LYS A 245 2.64 -5.50 23.02
N ASN A 246 3.17 -6.71 23.17
CA ASN A 246 4.48 -6.91 23.80
C ASN A 246 5.61 -6.40 22.93
N LYS A 247 5.49 -6.55 21.59
CA LYS A 247 6.47 -6.01 20.62
C LYS A 247 6.54 -4.49 20.66
N ILE A 248 5.39 -3.83 20.66
CA ILE A 248 5.31 -2.36 20.79
C ILE A 248 5.94 -1.91 22.10
N SER A 249 5.63 -2.58 23.22
CA SER A 249 6.22 -2.24 24.51
C SER A 249 7.74 -2.39 24.52
N LYS A 250 8.29 -3.46 23.90
CA LYS A 250 9.74 -3.66 23.77
C LYS A 250 10.40 -2.58 22.94
N LEU A 251 9.81 -2.21 21.79
CA LEU A 251 10.33 -1.12 20.94
C LEU A 251 10.33 0.21 21.68
N ASN A 252 9.23 0.58 22.32
CA ASN A 252 9.13 1.85 23.07
C ASN A 252 10.12 1.91 24.25
N LYS A 253 10.48 0.77 24.85
CA LYS A 253 11.52 0.69 25.88
C LYS A 253 12.92 0.86 25.29
N LYS A 254 13.15 0.33 24.09
CA LYS A 254 14.45 0.38 23.40
C LYS A 254 14.73 1.75 22.78
N TYR A 255 13.71 2.37 22.19
CA TYR A 255 13.82 3.64 21.45
C TYR A 255 12.89 4.68 22.03
N LYS A 256 13.45 5.69 22.71
CA LYS A 256 12.66 6.77 23.32
C LYS A 256 12.15 7.80 22.31
N SER A 257 12.82 7.93 21.17
CA SER A 257 12.44 8.86 20.09
C SER A 257 11.34 8.30 19.18
N ILE A 258 10.94 7.03 19.36
CA ILE A 258 9.99 6.35 18.49
C ILE A 258 8.60 6.32 19.14
N ILE A 259 7.60 6.75 18.36
CA ILE A 259 6.19 6.73 18.76
C ILE A 259 5.40 6.00 17.67
N ILE A 260 4.53 5.08 18.07
CA ILE A 260 3.72 4.28 17.15
C ILE A 260 2.25 4.67 17.33
N GLU A 261 1.63 5.23 16.27
CA GLU A 261 0.26 5.72 16.28
C GLU A 261 -0.60 5.03 15.21
N LYS A 262 -1.88 4.75 15.50
CA LYS A 262 -2.81 4.30 14.47
C LYS A 262 -3.06 5.43 13.48
N SER A 263 -2.99 5.15 12.18
CA SER A 263 -3.24 6.15 11.14
C SER A 263 -4.69 6.05 10.63
N ASP A 264 -5.44 7.15 10.72
CA ASP A 264 -6.81 7.25 10.17
C ASP A 264 -6.85 7.56 8.66
N TYR A 265 -5.75 7.35 7.92
CA TYR A 265 -5.63 7.79 6.53
C TYR A 265 -6.31 6.85 5.52
N ARG A 266 -7.33 7.38 4.81
CA ARG A 266 -8.28 6.64 3.97
C ARG A 266 -7.68 5.91 2.74
N ALA A 267 -6.49 6.28 2.26
CA ALA A 267 -6.02 5.87 0.93
C ALA A 267 -5.50 4.42 0.82
N ALA A 268 -4.99 3.79 1.89
CA ALA A 268 -4.45 2.42 1.80
C ALA A 268 -5.22 1.34 2.55
N GLY A 269 -6.43 1.64 3.06
CA GLY A 269 -7.25 0.70 3.82
C GLY A 269 -7.04 0.81 5.33
N ALA A 270 -7.71 -0.07 6.08
CA ALA A 270 -7.81 -0.04 7.55
C ALA A 270 -6.51 -0.34 8.32
N ASP A 271 -5.56 -0.99 7.65
CA ASP A 271 -4.42 -1.65 8.28
C ASP A 271 -3.14 -0.85 8.10
N GLN A 272 -3.09 0.35 8.68
CA GLN A 272 -1.90 1.20 8.66
C GLN A 272 -1.58 1.75 10.05
N ILE A 273 -0.31 1.65 10.41
CA ILE A 273 0.26 2.31 11.57
C ILE A 273 1.30 3.30 11.07
N ARG A 274 1.37 4.45 11.72
CA ARG A 274 2.42 5.44 11.51
C ARG A 274 3.45 5.30 12.62
N LEU A 275 4.69 5.03 12.23
CA LEU A 275 5.84 5.07 13.11
C LEU A 275 6.49 6.45 12.98
N HIS A 276 6.47 7.22 14.06
CA HIS A 276 7.17 8.49 14.18
C HIS A 276 8.54 8.30 14.81
N CYS A 277 9.52 9.07 14.35
CA CYS A 277 10.84 9.13 14.95
C CYS A 277 11.37 10.57 14.92
N THR A 278 11.99 11.01 16.01
CA THR A 278 12.55 12.37 16.15
C THR A 278 14.08 12.40 16.22
N ASP A 279 14.73 11.24 16.14
CA ASP A 279 16.19 11.10 16.19
C ASP A 279 16.72 10.28 15.00
N LEU A 280 17.74 10.78 14.31
CA LEU A 280 18.25 10.15 13.09
C LEU A 280 19.04 8.87 13.37
N GLN A 281 19.71 8.77 14.52
CA GLN A 281 20.49 7.59 14.89
C GLN A 281 19.58 6.45 15.33
N ASP A 282 18.53 6.74 16.10
CA ASP A 282 17.48 5.77 16.42
C ASP A 282 16.78 5.29 15.14
N LEU A 283 16.46 6.19 14.21
CA LEU A 283 15.87 5.84 12.91
C LEU A 283 16.79 4.90 12.11
N LYS A 284 18.07 5.25 11.99
CA LYS A 284 19.08 4.42 11.30
C LYS A 284 19.22 3.05 11.96
N THR A 285 19.29 3.01 13.29
CA THR A 285 19.41 1.76 14.05
C THR A 285 18.18 0.88 13.89
N LEU A 286 16.99 1.48 13.91
CA LEU A 286 15.71 0.80 13.70
C LEU A 286 15.69 0.09 12.34
N ILE A 287 15.99 0.79 11.25
CA ILE A 287 15.96 0.20 9.90
C ILE A 287 17.08 -0.82 9.66
N LEU A 288 18.18 -0.73 10.41
CA LEU A 288 19.26 -1.70 10.33
C LEU A 288 18.96 -2.98 11.11
N SER A 289 18.36 -2.86 12.30
CA SER A 289 18.35 -3.94 13.29
C SER A 289 16.98 -4.57 13.54
N GLU A 290 15.89 -3.87 13.25
CA GLU A 290 14.53 -4.32 13.61
C GLU A 290 13.86 -5.04 12.44
N ASN A 291 14.24 -6.30 12.22
CA ASN A 291 13.74 -7.13 11.10
C ASN A 291 12.21 -7.24 11.04
N GLU A 292 11.53 -7.22 12.18
CA GLU A 292 10.06 -7.28 12.22
C GLU A 292 9.41 -5.99 11.72
N ILE A 293 10.03 -4.83 11.99
CA ILE A 293 9.60 -3.53 11.46
C ILE A 293 9.86 -3.49 9.96
N ILE A 294 11.05 -3.92 9.51
CA ILE A 294 11.36 -4.03 8.08
C ILE A 294 10.37 -4.94 7.36
N SER A 295 10.07 -6.12 7.91
CA SER A 295 9.07 -7.04 7.33
C SER A 295 7.69 -6.38 7.22
N SER A 296 7.28 -5.63 8.25
CA SER A 296 6.00 -4.91 8.26
C SER A 296 5.95 -3.76 7.24
N ILE A 297 7.09 -3.10 6.99
CA ILE A 297 7.22 -2.09 5.93
C ILE A 297 7.18 -2.75 4.55
N LYS A 298 7.93 -3.84 4.34
CA LYS A 298 7.97 -4.58 3.07
C LYS A 298 6.58 -5.05 2.65
N GLU A 299 5.83 -5.62 3.59
CA GLU A 299 4.44 -6.04 3.37
C GLU A 299 3.56 -4.87 2.91
N MET A 300 3.64 -3.75 3.64
CA MET A 300 2.88 -2.53 3.30
C MET A 300 3.23 -2.01 1.91
N ASN A 301 4.52 -1.87 1.62
CA ASN A 301 5.01 -1.32 0.37
C ASN A 301 4.64 -2.20 -0.81
N LEU A 302 4.87 -3.52 -0.71
CA LEU A 302 4.49 -4.47 -1.76
C LEU A 302 2.97 -4.43 -2.02
N ARG A 303 2.16 -4.40 -0.96
CA ARG A 303 0.71 -4.25 -1.06
C ARG A 303 0.31 -2.98 -1.82
N LEU A 304 0.94 -1.85 -1.51
CA LEU A 304 0.68 -0.59 -2.21
C LEU A 304 1.10 -0.65 -3.68
N MET A 305 2.24 -1.28 -3.99
CA MET A 305 2.70 -1.45 -5.37
C MET A 305 1.75 -2.35 -6.17
N ARG A 306 1.23 -3.44 -5.57
CA ARG A 306 0.22 -4.30 -6.19
C ARG A 306 -1.10 -3.59 -6.46
N LYS A 307 -1.44 -2.54 -5.70
CA LYS A 307 -2.63 -1.68 -5.93
C LYS A 307 -2.55 -0.86 -7.20
N GLY A 308 -1.35 -0.70 -7.76
CA GLY A 308 -1.12 0.00 -9.01
C GLY A 308 -0.04 1.06 -8.88
N GLY A 309 0.26 1.68 -10.02
CA GLY A 309 1.33 2.66 -10.14
C GLY A 309 1.16 3.91 -9.27
N THR A 310 2.25 4.64 -9.07
CA THR A 310 2.24 5.87 -8.27
C THR A 310 1.63 7.04 -9.03
N ILE A 311 0.78 7.81 -8.36
CA ILE A 311 0.23 9.08 -8.89
C ILE A 311 1.20 10.26 -8.71
N TYR A 312 2.30 10.06 -7.98
CA TYR A 312 3.26 11.10 -7.64
C TYR A 312 4.48 11.13 -8.59
N SER A 313 4.44 10.41 -9.70
CA SER A 313 5.49 10.44 -10.72
C SER A 313 5.82 11.85 -11.23
N PRO A 314 4.88 12.82 -11.34
CA PRO A 314 5.23 14.19 -11.75
C PRO A 314 6.17 14.92 -10.78
N PHE A 315 6.26 14.47 -9.52
CA PHE A 315 7.08 15.10 -8.47
C PHE A 315 8.41 14.37 -8.22
N HIS A 316 8.71 13.34 -9.02
CA HIS A 316 9.89 12.52 -8.86
C HIS A 316 11.19 13.30 -9.12
N CYS A 317 12.14 13.24 -8.20
CA CYS A 317 13.47 13.82 -8.31
C CYS A 317 14.48 12.73 -8.72
N PHE A 318 14.77 12.66 -10.02
CA PHE A 318 15.68 11.68 -10.60
C PHE A 318 17.12 11.79 -10.06
N ASP A 319 17.63 13.01 -9.83
CA ASP A 319 18.98 13.20 -9.28
C ASP A 319 19.09 12.58 -7.88
N LEU A 320 18.10 12.79 -7.00
CA LEU A 320 18.08 12.19 -5.67
C LEU A 320 17.91 10.68 -5.74
N ALA A 321 16.99 10.16 -6.55
CA ALA A 321 16.75 8.72 -6.71
C ALA A 321 18.01 7.98 -7.19
N ASN A 322 18.71 8.54 -8.18
CA ASN A 322 19.97 8.01 -8.68
C ASN A 322 21.07 8.03 -7.60
N ASP A 323 21.13 9.06 -6.77
CA ASP A 323 22.13 9.18 -5.72
C ASP A 323 22.00 8.13 -4.60
N VAL A 324 20.78 7.69 -4.28
CA VAL A 324 20.48 6.76 -3.16
C VAL A 324 20.32 5.30 -3.59
N THR A 325 20.00 5.02 -4.86
CA THR A 325 19.82 3.64 -5.35
C THR A 325 21.12 2.97 -5.79
N HIS A 326 22.24 3.71 -5.87
CA HIS A 326 23.54 3.21 -6.33
C HIS A 326 24.53 2.90 -5.19
N VAL A 327 24.11 3.00 -3.93
CA VAL A 327 24.97 2.68 -2.78
C VAL A 327 25.06 1.17 -2.62
N LYS A 328 26.25 0.59 -2.82
CA LYS A 328 26.55 -0.75 -2.28
C LYS A 328 26.60 -0.61 -0.76
N LEU A 329 25.57 -1.09 -0.08
CA LEU A 329 25.63 -1.25 1.37
C LEU A 329 26.75 -2.24 1.66
N LYS A 330 27.68 -1.86 2.55
CA LYS A 330 28.66 -2.81 3.07
C LYS A 330 27.92 -3.71 4.06
N ASP A 331 27.99 -5.01 3.83
CA ASP A 331 27.48 -6.04 4.74
C ASP A 331 28.13 -5.94 6.13
#